data_AF-A0A846LS24-F1
#
_entry.id   AF-A0A846LS24-F1
#
_cell.length_a   1.000
_cell.length_b   1.000
_cell.length_c   1.000
_cell.angle_alpha   90.00
_cell.angle_beta   90.00
_cell.angle_gamma   90.00
#
_symmetry.space_group_name_H-M   'P 1'
#
loop_
_entity.id
_entity.type
_entity.pdbx_description
1 polymer ?
#
loop_
_entity_poly.entity_id
_entity_poly.type
_entity_poly.pdbx_seq_one_letter_code
_entity_poly.pdbx_strand_id
1 'polypeptide(L)'
;AQLVLDSRRSGRDVAGELGINHETLRNWVAAERRERADGPAALTADERMELARLRRKVAELELEREILKKAAVFFARETGR
;
A
#
# COMPACT_ATOMS: atom_id res chain seq x y z
N ALA A 1 7.05 -4.59 18.68
CA ALA A 1 6.70 -3.15 18.80
C ALA A 1 5.20 -2.90 18.57
N GLN A 2 4.62 -3.44 17.48
CA GLN A 2 3.19 -3.39 17.13
C GLN A 2 2.23 -3.57 18.34
N LEU A 3 2.44 -4.61 19.15
CA LEU A 3 1.60 -4.90 20.33
C LEU A 3 1.57 -3.76 21.35
N VAL A 4 2.68 -3.05 21.59
CA VAL A 4 2.74 -1.91 22.54
C VAL A 4 2.12 -0.65 21.95
N LEU A 5 2.15 -0.52 20.62
CA LEU A 5 1.58 0.63 19.91
C LEU A 5 0.07 0.55 19.80
N ASP A 6 -0.44 -0.67 19.62
CA ASP A 6 -1.84 -0.92 19.33
C ASP A 6 -2.64 -1.38 20.57
N SER A 7 -1.97 -1.54 21.73
CA SER A 7 -2.61 -1.85 23.02
C SER A 7 -2.29 -0.79 24.09
N ARG A 8 -3.19 -0.61 25.08
CA ARG A 8 -2.94 0.27 26.25
C ARG A 8 -1.97 -0.35 27.29
N ARG A 9 -1.18 -1.34 26.89
CA ARG A 9 -0.30 -2.09 27.79
C ARG A 9 1.01 -1.33 27.99
N SER A 10 1.59 -1.43 29.19
CA SER A 10 2.88 -0.79 29.45
C SER A 10 3.98 -1.52 28.67
N GLY A 11 4.95 -0.78 28.14
CA GLY A 11 6.09 -1.38 27.45
C GLY A 11 6.88 -2.35 28.35
N ARG A 12 6.85 -2.15 29.68
CA ARG A 12 7.56 -2.99 30.64
C ARG A 12 6.93 -4.37 30.77
N ASP A 13 5.60 -4.45 30.80
CA ASP A 13 4.90 -5.72 30.88
C ASP A 13 5.14 -6.55 29.61
N VAL A 14 5.06 -5.89 28.45
CA VAL A 14 5.32 -6.54 27.16
C VAL A 14 6.78 -6.97 27.03
N ALA A 15 7.74 -6.18 27.52
CA ALA A 15 9.14 -6.58 27.55
C ALA A 15 9.38 -7.82 28.43
N GLY A 16 8.71 -7.88 29.58
CA GLY A 16 8.76 -9.03 30.49
C GLY A 16 8.21 -10.31 29.86
N GLU A 17 7.06 -10.23 29.19
CA GLU A 17 6.47 -11.38 28.45
C GLU A 17 7.36 -11.87 27.30
N LEU A 18 8.00 -10.92 26.61
CA LEU A 18 8.88 -11.24 25.48
C LEU A 18 10.29 -11.66 25.91
N GLY A 19 10.62 -11.61 27.22
CA GLY A 19 11.95 -11.94 27.73
C GLY A 19 13.06 -11.02 27.23
N ILE A 20 12.73 -9.79 26.84
CA ILE A 20 13.68 -8.80 26.32
C ILE A 20 13.86 -7.63 27.27
N ASN A 21 14.99 -6.93 27.15
CA ASN A 21 15.19 -5.69 27.89
C ASN A 21 14.14 -4.63 27.48
N HIS A 22 13.51 -4.01 28.47
CA HIS A 22 12.55 -2.93 28.28
C HIS A 22 13.10 -1.75 27.47
N GLU A 23 14.38 -1.42 27.64
CA GLU A 23 15.03 -0.35 26.89
C GLU A 23 15.16 -0.69 25.40
N THR A 24 15.46 -1.96 25.07
CA THR A 24 15.46 -2.46 23.69
C THR A 24 14.08 -2.34 23.06
N LEU A 25 13.03 -2.77 23.78
CA LEU A 25 11.65 -2.64 23.30
C LEU A 25 11.24 -1.17 23.13
N ARG A 26 11.63 -0.29 24.06
CA ARG A 26 11.39 1.16 23.97
C ARG A 26 12.03 1.75 22.72
N ASN A 27 13.27 1.37 22.39
CA ASN A 27 13.98 1.86 21.21
C ASN A 27 13.28 1.42 19.91
N TRP A 28 12.82 0.18 19.83
CA TRP A 28 12.05 -0.30 18.68
C TRP A 28 10.70 0.39 18.54
N VAL A 29 9.99 0.59 19.66
CA VAL A 29 8.72 1.34 19.67
C VAL A 29 8.94 2.79 19.23
N ALA A 30 10.04 3.43 19.62
CA ALA A 30 10.37 4.79 19.20
C ALA A 30 10.74 4.87 17.70
N ALA A 31 11.46 3.87 17.17
CA ALA A 31 11.76 3.77 15.75
C ALA A 31 10.49 3.59 14.92
N GLU A 32 9.64 2.64 15.29
CA GLU A 32 8.35 2.38 14.64
C GLU A 32 7.41 3.61 14.70
N ARG A 33 7.41 4.37 15.81
CA ARG A 33 6.66 5.64 15.88
C ARG A 33 7.18 6.69 14.91
N ARG A 34 8.50 6.78 14.70
CA ARG A 34 9.09 7.69 13.72
C ARG A 34 8.73 7.27 12.29
N GLU A 35 8.88 5.99 11.96
CA GLU A 35 8.49 5.47 10.64
C GLU A 35 7.00 5.71 10.34
N ARG A 36 6.12 5.50 11.32
CA ARG A 36 4.69 5.80 11.18
C ARG A 36 4.38 7.30 11.09
N ALA A 37 5.15 8.14 11.77
CA ALA A 37 4.99 9.59 11.74
C ALA A 37 5.50 10.20 10.43
N ASP A 38 6.58 9.65 9.88
CA ASP A 38 7.18 10.11 8.63
C ASP A 38 6.36 9.67 7.41
N GLY A 39 5.52 8.64 7.54
CA GLY A 39 4.64 8.15 6.48
C GLY A 39 5.42 7.81 5.18
N PRO A 40 4.75 7.42 4.09
CA PRO A 40 5.37 7.55 2.79
C PRO A 40 5.63 9.05 2.57
N ALA A 41 6.87 9.40 2.20
CA ALA A 41 7.24 10.76 1.88
C ALA A 41 6.18 11.39 0.94
N ALA A 42 5.75 12.61 1.25
CA ALA A 42 4.77 13.29 0.42
C ALA A 42 5.33 13.41 -1.02
N LEU A 43 4.59 12.86 -1.99
CA LEU A 43 4.96 12.96 -3.40
C LEU A 43 5.22 14.42 -3.77
N THR A 44 6.30 14.65 -4.51
CA THR A 44 6.62 15.92 -5.17
C THR A 44 5.50 16.32 -6.14
N ALA A 45 5.46 17.60 -6.53
CA ALA A 45 4.47 18.07 -7.50
C ALA A 45 4.56 17.30 -8.82
N ASP A 46 5.78 17.03 -9.29
CA ASP A 46 6.05 16.30 -10.52
C ASP A 46 5.57 14.84 -10.43
N GLU A 47 5.86 14.16 -9.32
CA GLU A 47 5.38 12.79 -9.08
C GLU A 47 3.85 12.72 -9.02
N ARG A 48 3.17 13.72 -8.44
CA ARG A 48 1.70 13.78 -8.42
C ARG A 48 1.12 14.00 -9.82
N MET A 49 1.74 14.88 -10.61
CA MET A 49 1.33 15.13 -11.99
C MET A 49 1.50 13.87 -12.84
N GLU A 50 2.62 13.19 -12.69
CA GLU A 50 2.90 11.95 -13.42
C GLU A 50 1.94 10.83 -12.99
N LEU A 51 1.65 10.70 -11.70
CA LEU A 51 0.65 9.75 -11.20
C LEU A 51 -0.74 10.02 -11.80
N ALA A 52 -1.14 11.29 -11.89
CA ALA A 52 -2.42 11.66 -12.50
C ALA A 52 -2.45 11.33 -14.01
N ARG A 53 -1.35 11.59 -14.72
CA ARG A 53 -1.19 11.25 -16.14
C ARG A 53 -1.27 9.74 -16.36
N LEU A 54 -0.54 8.96 -15.57
CA LEU A 54 -0.53 7.50 -15.65
C LEU A 54 -1.90 6.91 -15.36
N ARG A 55 -2.61 7.40 -14.33
CA ARG A 55 -3.98 6.95 -14.02
C ARG A 55 -4.95 7.18 -15.17
N ARG A 56 -4.87 8.34 -15.84
CA ARG A 56 -5.67 8.61 -17.05
C ARG A 56 -5.34 7.64 -18.17
N LYS A 57 -4.05 7.40 -18.42
CA LYS A 57 -3.64 6.48 -19.48
C LYS A 57 -4.05 5.04 -19.20
N VAL A 58 -3.99 4.59 -17.95
CA VAL A 58 -4.49 3.26 -17.56
C VAL A 58 -5.98 3.13 -17.84
N ALA A 59 -6.80 4.13 -17.46
CA ALA A 59 -8.24 4.09 -17.71
C ALA A 59 -8.58 4.05 -19.21
N GLU A 60 -7.85 4.81 -20.04
CA GLU A 60 -7.97 4.78 -21.50
C GLU A 60 -7.63 3.40 -22.08
N LEU A 61 -6.50 2.82 -21.66
CA LEU A 61 -6.06 1.51 -22.11
C LEU A 61 -7.03 0.39 -21.69
N GLU A 62 -7.59 0.48 -20.48
CA GLU A 62 -8.60 -0.47 -20.01
C GLU A 62 -9.86 -0.41 -20.88
N LEU A 63 -10.32 0.79 -21.24
CA LEU A 63 -11.47 0.96 -22.13
C LEU A 63 -11.19 0.37 -23.53
N GLU A 64 -10.05 0.71 -24.14
CA GLU A 64 -9.66 0.18 -25.45
C GLU A 64 -9.59 -1.35 -25.43
N ARG A 65 -8.98 -1.91 -24.39
CA ARG A 65 -8.84 -3.36 -24.20
C ARG A 65 -10.19 -4.05 -24.08
N GLU A 66 -11.17 -3.45 -23.40
CA GLU A 66 -12.52 -4.00 -23.31
C GLU A 66 -13.30 -3.89 -24.64
N ILE A 67 -13.09 -2.82 -25.42
CA ILE A 67 -13.66 -2.72 -26.77
C ILE A 67 -13.11 -3.84 -27.67
N LEU A 68 -11.78 -4.01 -27.67
CA LEU A 68 -11.12 -5.02 -28.50
C LEU A 68 -11.57 -6.44 -28.12
N LYS A 69 -11.72 -6.74 -26.83
CA LYS A 69 -12.30 -8.02 -26.38
C LYS A 69 -13.70 -8.26 -26.91
N LYS A 70 -14.58 -7.26 -26.79
CA LYS A 70 -15.97 -7.38 -27.27
C LYS A 70 -16.01 -7.60 -28.78
N ALA A 71 -15.16 -6.88 -29.53
CA ALA A 71 -15.00 -7.07 -30.96
C ALA A 71 -14.51 -8.50 -31.29
N ALA A 72 -13.48 -8.98 -30.59
CA ALA A 72 -12.96 -10.34 -30.80
C ALA A 72 -14.02 -11.42 -30.54
N VAL A 73 -14.82 -11.28 -29.49
CA VAL A 73 -15.94 -12.20 -29.20
C VAL A 73 -17.02 -12.13 -30.28
N PHE A 74 -17.37 -10.93 -30.75
CA PHE A 74 -18.34 -10.75 -31.83
C PHE A 74 -17.86 -11.45 -33.11
N PHE A 75 -16.64 -11.16 -33.56
CA PHE A 75 -16.11 -11.75 -34.78
C PHE A 75 -15.97 -13.27 -34.69
N ALA A 76 -15.48 -13.80 -33.57
CA ALA A 76 -15.38 -15.26 -33.38
C ALA A 76 -16.73 -15.99 -33.47
N ARG A 77 -17.83 -15.32 -33.11
CA ARG A 77 -19.19 -15.87 -33.27
C ARG A 77 -19.67 -15.82 -34.72
N GLU A 78 -19.35 -14.76 -35.46
CA GLU A 78 -19.76 -14.60 -36.86
C GLU A 78 -18.99 -15.54 -37.81
N THR A 79 -17.68 -15.77 -37.60
CA THR A 79 -16.89 -16.70 -38.43
C THR A 79 -17.13 -18.18 -38.13
N GLY A 80 -17.75 -18.50 -36.98
CA GLY A 80 -18.10 -19.88 -36.61
C GLY A 80 -19.45 -20.35 -37.17
N ARG A 81 -20.11 -19.54 -38.00
CA ARG A 81 -21.42 -19.81 -38.61
C ARG A 81 -21.26 -20.20 -40.08
#